data_AF-A0A7K8JFF9-F1
#
_entry.id   AF-A0A7K8JFF9-F1
#
_cell.length_a   1.000
_cell.length_b   1.000
_cell.length_c   1.000
_cell.angle_alpha   90.00
_cell.angle_beta   90.00
_cell.angle_gamma   90.00
#
_symmetry.space_group_name_H-M   'P 1'
#
loop_
_entity.id
_entity.type
_entity.pdbx_description
1 polymer ?
#
loop_
_entity_poly.entity_id
_entity_poly.type
_entity_poly.pdbx_seq_one_letter_code
_entity_poly.pdbx_strand_id
1 'polypeptide(L)' 'GLNMGPVVAGVIGARKPQYDIWGNTVNVSSRMDSTGVPDRIQVTTDLYQVLAAKGYV' A
#
# COMPACT_ATOMS: atom_id res chain seq x y z
N GLY A 1 2.12 2.29 -6.46
CA GLY A 1 3.10 1.37 -5.84
C GLY A 1 2.39 0.48 -4.83
N LEU A 2 2.79 -0.79 -4.70
CA LEU A 2 2.17 -1.78 -3.82
C LEU A 2 3.12 -2.13 -2.66
N ASN A 3 2.61 -2.12 -1.44
CA ASN A 3 3.34 -2.53 -0.25
C ASN A 3 2.40 -3.30 0.69
N MET A 4 2.96 -4.10 1.58
CA MET A 4 2.23 -4.82 2.63
C MET A 4 2.87 -4.59 3.99
N GLY A 5 2.05 -4.58 5.04
CA GLY A 5 2.49 -4.31 6.39
C GLY A 5 1.35 -3.88 7.29
N PRO A 6 1.62 -3.65 8.59
CA PRO A 6 0.61 -3.21 9.54
C PRO A 6 0.08 -1.81 9.18
N VAL A 7 -1.21 -1.59 9.44
CA VAL A 7 -1.90 -0.30 9.25
C VAL A 7 -2.85 -0.04 10.41
N VAL A 8 -3.17 1.22 10.63
CA VAL A 8 -4.22 1.67 11.54
C VAL A 8 -5.41 2.10 10.70
N ALA A 9 -6.60 1.60 11.00
CA ALA A 9 -7.84 1.98 10.34
C ALA A 9 -8.78 2.67 11.32
N GLY A 10 -9.60 3.60 10.82
CA GLY A 10 -10.59 4.28 11.65
C GLY A 10 -11.66 4.99 10.83
N VAL A 11 -12.67 5.49 11.54
CA VAL A 11 -13.72 6.35 10.98
C VAL A 11 -13.59 7.74 11.59
N ILE A 12 -13.48 8.76 10.75
CA ILE A 12 -13.37 10.16 11.16
C ILE A 12 -14.66 10.90 10.82
N GLY A 13 -15.07 11.81 11.70
CA GLY A 13 -16.16 12.75 11.44
C GLY A 13 -17.50 12.31 12.04
N ALA A 14 -18.09 13.17 12.87
CA ALA A 14 -19.33 12.86 13.59
C ALA A 14 -20.60 12.99 12.73
N ARG A 15 -20.62 13.93 11.77
CA ARG A 15 -21.80 14.17 10.90
C ARG A 15 -21.69 13.53 9.52
N LYS A 16 -20.46 13.34 9.04
CA LYS A 16 -20.16 12.66 7.77
C LYS A 16 -19.00 11.72 8.03
N PRO A 17 -19.28 10.51 8.56
CA PRO A 17 -18.23 9.55 8.86
C PRO A 17 -17.50 9.13 7.59
N GLN A 18 -16.17 9.18 7.63
CA GLN A 18 -15.29 8.75 6.56
C GLN A 18 -14.34 7.69 7.10
N TYR A 19 -14.31 6.53 6.45
CA TYR A 19 -13.34 5.49 6.74
C TYR A 19 -12.00 5.85 6.09
N ASP A 20 -10.91 5.70 6.83
CA ASP A 20 -9.57 6.01 6.35
C ASP A 20 -8.51 5.13 7.06
N ILE A 21 -7.32 5.04 6.46
CA ILE A 21 -6.20 4.20 6.91
C ILE A 21 -4.90 5.00 6.98
N TRP A 22 -4.10 4.76 8.03
CA TRP A 22 -2.82 5.43 8.28
C TRP A 22 -1.72 4.43 8.66
N GLY A 23 -0.48 4.91 8.59
CA GLY A 23 0.71 4.16 9.04
C GLY A 23 1.87 4.25 8.06
N ASN A 24 3.02 3.68 8.44
CA ASN A 24 4.20 3.71 7.58
C ASN A 24 3.99 2.92 6.28
N THR A 25 3.24 1.81 6.32
CA THR A 25 2.93 0.98 5.15
C THR A 25 2.28 1.80 4.03
N VAL A 26 1.29 2.64 4.36
CA VAL A 26 0.60 3.51 3.38
C VAL A 26 1.51 4.64 2.88
N ASN A 27 2.37 5.20 3.75
CA ASN A 27 3.35 6.22 3.36
C ASN A 27 4.37 5.67 2.36
N VAL A 28 4.86 4.44 2.58
CA VAL A 28 5.78 3.77 1.65
C VAL A 28 5.09 3.50 0.31
N SER A 29 3.86 2.96 0.33
CA SER A 29 3.07 2.77 -0.91
C SER A 29 2.89 4.08 -1.68
N SER A 30 2.58 5.17 -0.98
CA SER A 30 2.39 6.49 -1.57
C SER A 30 3.69 7.01 -2.22
N ARG A 31 4.84 6.90 -1.55
CA ARG A 31 6.13 7.29 -2.14
C ARG A 31 6.46 6.44 -3.36
N MET A 32 6.27 5.12 -3.27
CA MET A 32 6.51 4.22 -4.41
C MET A 32 5.61 4.57 -5.59
N ASP A 33 4.36 4.94 -5.36
CA ASP A 33 3.50 5.42 -6.45
C ASP A 33 4.04 6.69 -7.10
N SER A 34 4.46 7.66 -6.28
CA SER A 34 5.01 8.93 -6.76
C SER A 34 6.33 8.80 -7.52
N THR A 35 7.10 7.74 -7.27
CA THR A 35 8.37 7.43 -7.94
C THR A 35 8.26 6.30 -8.97
N GLY A 36 7.04 5.83 -9.23
CA GLY A 36 6.79 4.70 -10.12
C GLY A 36 7.05 5.05 -11.58
N VAL A 37 7.35 4.02 -12.38
CA VAL A 37 7.46 4.15 -13.84
C VAL A 37 6.09 3.87 -14.46
N PRO A 38 5.63 4.64 -15.45
CA PRO A 38 4.40 4.35 -16.18
C PRO A 38 4.35 2.91 -16.72
N ASP A 39 3.13 2.36 -16.80
CA ASP A 39 2.85 0.99 -17.26
C ASP A 39 3.56 -0.12 -16.48
N ARG A 40 4.05 0.16 -15.27
CA ARG A 40 4.66 -0.81 -14.37
C ARG A 40 4.07 -0.73 -12.97
N ILE A 41 4.00 -1.90 -12.31
CA ILE A 41 3.61 -1.98 -10.90
C ILE A 41 4.87 -2.11 -10.06
N GLN A 42 5.21 -1.05 -9.33
CA GLN A 42 6.32 -1.09 -8.37
C GLN A 42 5.84 -1.78 -7.07
N VAL A 43 6.58 -2.78 -6.60
CA VAL A 43 6.28 -3.55 -5.38
C VAL A 43 7.48 -3.57 -4.43
N THR A 44 7.25 -3.72 -3.12
CA THR A 44 8.35 -3.92 -2.15
C THR A 44 8.90 -5.34 -2.24
N THR A 45 10.12 -5.55 -1.75
CA THR A 45 10.78 -6.86 -1.76
C THR A 45 9.97 -7.92 -1.02
N ASP A 46 9.43 -7.58 0.15
CA ASP A 46 8.63 -8.52 0.96
C ASP A 46 7.38 -8.98 0.20
N LEU A 47 6.70 -8.04 -0.44
CA LEU A 47 5.53 -8.32 -1.25
C LEU A 47 5.88 -9.13 -2.51
N TYR A 48 7.02 -8.84 -3.15
CA TYR A 48 7.52 -9.63 -4.27
C TYR A 48 7.71 -11.10 -3.88
N GLN A 49 8.30 -11.38 -2.72
CA GLN A 49 8.47 -12.77 -2.25
C GLN A 49 7.13 -13.49 -2.09
N VAL A 50 6.11 -12.80 -1.56
CA VAL A 50 4.75 -13.35 -1.43
C VAL A 50 4.10 -13.60 -2.79
N LEU A 51 4.30 -12.70 -3.75
CA LEU A 51 3.77 -12.83 -5.11
C LEU A 51 4.47 -13.95 -5.89
N ALA A 52 5.79 -14.04 -5.78
CA ALA A 52 6.61 -15.10 -6.40
C ALA A 52 6.19 -16.48 -5.89
N ALA A 53 5.96 -16.61 -4.58
CA ALA A 53 5.44 -17.85 -3.99
C ALA A 53 4.04 -18.24 -4.52
N LYS A 54 3.28 -17.29 -5.08
CA LYS A 54 1.97 -17.51 -5.70
C LYS A 54 2.03 -17.68 -7.22
N GLY A 55 3.23 -17.73 -7.82
CA GLY A 55 3.42 -17.92 -9.26
C GLY A 55 3.34 -16.64 -10.09
N TYR A 56 3.35 -15.47 -9.45
CA TYR A 56 3.51 -14.19 -10.15
C TYR A 56 5.00 -13.87 -10.24
N VAL A 57 5.54 -13.91 -11.46
CA VAL A 57 6.94 -13.61 -11.80
C VAL A 57 7.08 -12.27 -12.49
#